data_AF-A0A117SMT3-F1
#
_entry.id   AF-A0A117SMT3-F1
#
_cell.length_a   1.000
_cell.length_b   1.000
_cell.length_c   1.000
_cell.angle_alpha   90.00
_cell.angle_beta   90.00
_cell.angle_gamma   90.00
#
_symmetry.space_group_name_H-M   'P 1'
#
loop_
_entity.id
_entity.type
_entity.pdbx_description
1 polymer ?
#
loop_
_entity_poly.entity_id
_entity_poly.type
_entity_poly.pdbx_seq_one_letter_code
_entity_poly.pdbx_strand_id
1 'polypeptide(L)' 'MYLVVSCPKCGNYSVVRDNVKTHQCPYCGYVMRIEEAIIIARAKNGREAREMILKLKTPRELRRV' A
#
# COMPACT_ATOMS: atom_id res chain seq x y z
N MET A 1 -11.29 -2.00 -7.49
CA MET A 1 -10.85 -1.13 -6.37
C MET A 1 -9.33 -1.25 -6.26
N TYR A 2 -8.69 -0.47 -5.41
CA TYR A 2 -7.29 -0.60 -5.06
C TYR A 2 -7.14 -0.72 -3.54
N LEU A 3 -6.09 -1.42 -3.12
CA LEU A 3 -5.67 -1.57 -1.74
C LEU A 3 -4.32 -0.88 -1.58
N VAL A 4 -4.14 -0.16 -0.47
CA VAL A 4 -2.82 0.22 0.02
C VAL A 4 -2.44 -0.81 1.06
N VAL A 5 -1.35 -1.55 0.81
CA VAL A 5 -0.89 -2.62 1.70
C VAL A 5 0.52 -2.35 2.19
N SER A 6 0.82 -2.77 3.42
CA SER A 6 2.19 -2.83 3.93
C SER A 6 2.79 -4.20 3.70
N CYS A 7 4.02 -4.24 3.17
CA CYS A 7 4.74 -5.49 2.99
C CYS A 7 5.12 -6.09 4.35
N PRO A 8 4.75 -7.35 4.65
CA PRO A 8 5.09 -7.98 5.93
C PRO A 8 6.60 -8.21 6.12
N LYS A 9 7.38 -8.22 5.03
CA LYS A 9 8.83 -8.42 5.08
C LYS A 9 9.62 -7.13 5.34
N CYS A 10 9.29 -6.04 4.66
CA CYS A 10 10.09 -4.80 4.70
C CYS A 10 9.33 -3.55 5.17
N GLY A 11 8.04 -3.66 5.46
CA GLY A 11 7.22 -2.55 5.96
C GLY A 11 6.89 -1.45 4.95
N ASN A 12 7.38 -1.53 3.70
CA ASN A 12 7.06 -0.54 2.68
C ASN A 12 5.62 -0.68 2.18
N TYR A 13 5.03 0.46 1.83
CA TYR A 13 3.68 0.53 1.27
C TYR A 13 3.66 0.35 -0.25
N SER A 14 2.69 -0.40 -0.72
CA SER A 14 2.44 -0.66 -2.15
C SER A 14 0.96 -0.56 -2.48
N VAL A 15 0.66 -0.31 -3.76
CA VAL A 15 -0.71 -0.30 -4.28
C VAL A 15 -0.97 -1.60 -5.01
N VAL A 16 -2.10 -2.23 -4.71
CA VAL A 16 -2.52 -3.50 -5.29
C VAL A 16 -3.96 -3.39 -5.78
N ARG A 17 -4.33 -4.11 -6.84
CA ARG A 17 -5.74 -4.26 -7.21
C ARG A 17 -6.44 -5.19 -6.22
N ASP A 18 -7.70 -4.94 -5.90
CA ASP A 18 -8.46 -5.75 -4.92
C ASP A 18 -8.81 -7.17 -5.39
N ASN A 19 -8.57 -7.49 -6.67
CA ASN A 19 -8.95 -8.76 -7.28
C ASN A 19 -7.77 -9.70 -7.58
N VAL A 20 -6.55 -9.39 -7.13
CA VAL A 20 -5.39 -10.27 -7.30
C VAL A 20 -5.11 -11.06 -6.04
N LYS A 21 -4.61 -12.29 -6.19
CA LYS A 21 -4.31 -13.18 -5.06
C LYS A 21 -2.94 -12.91 -4.44
N THR A 22 -1.99 -12.44 -5.25
CA THR A 22 -0.60 -12.23 -4.86
C THR A 22 -0.09 -10.90 -5.38
N HIS A 23 0.87 -10.32 -4.66
CA HIS A 23 1.60 -9.12 -5.08
C HIS A 23 3.08 -9.26 -4.78
N GLN A 24 3.93 -8.99 -5.77
CA GLN A 24 5.36 -8.88 -5.53
C GLN A 24 5.69 -7.46 -5.04
N CYS A 25 6.27 -7.37 -3.84
CA CYS A 25 6.74 -6.12 -3.28
C CYS A 25 7.79 -5.50 -4.22
N PRO A 26 7.56 -4.28 -4.75
CA PRO A 26 8.49 -3.65 -5.69
C PRO A 26 9.79 -3.17 -5.02
N TYR A 27 9.87 -3.21 -3.69
CA TYR A 27 11.01 -2.73 -2.92
C TYR A 27 11.98 -3.84 -2.51
N CYS A 28 11.46 -5.00 -2.08
CA CYS A 28 12.30 -6.11 -1.58
C CYS A 28 12.12 -7.43 -2.34
N GLY A 29 11.24 -7.47 -3.34
CA GLY A 29 10.98 -8.66 -4.15
C GLY A 29 10.13 -9.74 -3.48
N TYR A 30 9.73 -9.59 -2.21
CA TYR A 30 8.87 -10.56 -1.52
C TYR A 30 7.51 -10.70 -2.21
N VAL A 31 7.12 -11.93 -2.54
CA VAL A 31 5.80 -12.24 -3.10
C VAL A 31 4.85 -12.56 -1.96
N MET A 32 3.96 -11.62 -1.63
CA MET A 32 2.96 -11.80 -0.57
C MET A 32 1.64 -12.29 -1.16
N ARG A 33 0.94 -13.17 -0.44
CA ARG A 33 -0.51 -13.32 -0.66
C ARG A 33 -1.23 -12.09 -0.10
N ILE A 34 -2.28 -11.65 -0.77
CA ILE A 34 -3.03 -10.46 -0.32
C ILE A 34 -3.71 -10.70 1.04
N GLU A 35 -4.07 -11.94 1.34
CA GLU A 35 -4.59 -12.33 2.66
C GLU A 35 -3.55 -12.24 3.80
N GLU A 36 -2.26 -12.34 3.47
CA GLU A 36 -1.14 -12.18 4.43
C GLU A 36 -0.70 -10.71 4.56
N ALA A 37 -1.16 -9.84 3.65
CA ALA A 37 -0.74 -8.44 3.62
C ALA A 37 -1.55 -7.60 4.61
N ILE A 38 -0.90 -6.64 5.28
CA ILE A 38 -1.58 -5.71 6.17
C ILE A 38 -2.25 -4.64 5.29
N ILE A 39 -3.58 -4.67 5.20
CA ILE A 39 -4.36 -3.67 4.46
C ILE A 39 -4.44 -2.38 5.28
N ILE A 40 -3.87 -1.31 4.74
CA ILE A 40 -3.83 0.01 5.39
C ILE A 40 -5.04 0.85 4.99
N ALA A 41 -5.43 0.81 3.72
CA ALA A 41 -6.57 1.55 3.19
C ALA A 41 -7.13 0.91 1.91
N ARG A 42 -8.36 1.28 1.57
CA ARG A 42 -8.99 1.01 0.28
C ARG A 42 -9.12 2.31 -0.50
N ALA A 43 -8.90 2.26 -1.81
CA ALA A 43 -8.97 3.40 -2.71
C ALA A 43 -9.80 3.04 -3.96
N LYS A 44 -10.59 3.99 -4.47
CA LYS A 44 -11.45 3.81 -5.64
C LYS A 44 -10.64 3.67 -6.92
N ASN A 45 -9.49 4.34 -7.00
CA ASN A 45 -8.60 4.33 -8.16
C ASN A 45 -7.12 4.46 -7.76
N GLY A 46 -6.21 4.29 -8.73
CA GLY A 46 -4.77 4.33 -8.49
C GLY A 46 -4.24 5.71 -8.05
N ARG A 47 -4.89 6.80 -8.48
CA ARG A 47 -4.54 8.16 -8.06
C ARG A 47 -4.79 8.36 -6.57
N GLU A 48 -5.98 8.00 -6.10
CA GLU A 48 -6.34 8.06 -4.67
C GLU A 48 -5.40 7.18 -3.83
N ALA A 49 -5.08 5.97 -4.29
CA ALA A 49 -4.13 5.08 -3.60
C ALA A 49 -2.73 5.72 -3.47
N ARG A 50 -2.24 6.38 -4.52
CA ARG A 50 -0.96 7.10 -4.50
C ARG A 50 -1.00 8.27 -3.52
N GLU A 51 -2.07 9.06 -3.52
CA GLU A 51 -2.26 10.17 -2.57
C GLU A 51 -2.25 9.68 -1.11
N MET A 52 -2.86 8.52 -0.84
CA MET A 52 -2.80 7.87 0.47
C MET A 52 -1.36 7.47 0.87
N ILE A 53 -0.59 6.85 -0.04
CA ILE A 53 0.82 6.49 0.24
C ILE A 53 1.66 7.73 0.54
N LEU A 54 1.47 8.82 -0.20
CA LEU A 54 2.18 10.07 0.08
C LEU A 54 1.88 10.57 1.49
N LYS A 55 0.60 10.62 1.89
CA LYS A 55 0.20 11.00 3.25
C LYS A 55 0.80 10.08 4.33
N LEU A 56 0.91 8.77 4.06
CA LEU A 56 1.54 7.81 4.98
C LEU A 56 3.04 8.04 5.14
N LYS A 57 3.74 8.43 4.08
CA LYS A 57 5.19 8.71 4.12
C LYS A 57 5.51 10.10 4.67
N THR A 58 4.59 11.06 4.59
CA THR A 58 4.78 12.38 5.20
C THR A 58 4.73 12.26 6.73
N PRO A 59 5.79 12.67 7.45
CA PRO A 59 5.78 12.77 8.91
C PRO A 59 4.55 13.56 9.38
N ARG A 60 3.95 13.14 10.50
CA ARG A 60 2.70 13.74 11.01
C ARG A 60 2.82 15.26 11.18
N GLU A 61 4.00 15.73 11.57
CA GLU A 61 4.37 17.14 11.79
C GLU A 61 4.34 18.00 10.51
N LEU A 62 4.46 17.37 9.33
CA LEU A 62 4.52 18.04 8.02
C LEU A 62 3.22 17.94 7.22
N ARG A 63 2.16 17.34 7.79
CA ARG A 63 0.83 17.31 7.18
C ARG A 63 0.20 18.69 7.38
N ARG A 64 0.30 19.57 6.37
CA ARG A 64 -0.35 20.90 6.40
C ARG A 64 -1.84 20.72 6.69
N VAL A 65 -2.26 21.32 7.81
CA VAL A 65 -3.64 21.44 8.29
C VAL A 65 -4.46 22.29 7.32
#